data_AF-A0A3Q0IZ24-F1
#
_entry.id   AF-A0A3Q0IZ24-F1
#
_cell.length_a   1.000
_cell.length_b   1.000
_cell.length_c   1.000
_cell.angle_alpha   90.00
_cell.angle_beta   90.00
_cell.angle_gamma   90.00
#
_symmetry.space_group_name_H-M   'P 1'
#
loop_
_entity.id
_entity.type
_entity.pdbx_description
1 polymer ?
#
loop_
_entity_poly.entity_id
_entity_poly.type
_entity_poly.pdbx_seq_one_letter_code
_entity_poly.pdbx_strand_id
1 'polypeptide(L)'
;MSVEEMKQCVASRLDSMEMHADSDDNDDDGEDWDEIDEDFAMNEPIPCLFQSKNCTNSLGSLEKAILHLKHHHNLDFLELKLVHKMDCYLFIKLINYIRKHNVSPEDILQCITSSKGDNTKLPWSSDEFMKPQIPNDPWLMYDYDDIEESVEDCPPLNGVHHVNVEHGRITMSQEHYASLLSQVKVLTQKLEEKNAEIDMRNEDIAQMRHLMQDMLNKKEEDEEGENKTRRHDKYYFNSYEDAHIHAEMIKDTVRTESYKSAILNNKSLFNNKHVIDVGAGTGILSIFAAQAGAAKVFAIEKSDIAYETIDIIRKNKYDSQIEVYHKLLEDVELPVESVDIIISEWMGYFLLFETMIDSVIDARNRFLKPDGVVCPNRFTLSLCGAYAEGMRQLCFSTLFMHTAHHSLNVSRGH
;
A
#
# COMPACT_ATOMS: atom_id res chain seq x y z
N MET A 1 -18.84 -26.70 -17.47
CA MET A 1 -17.96 -26.92 -16.32
C MET A 1 -18.27 -25.86 -15.27
N SER A 2 -18.43 -26.23 -14.01
CA SER A 2 -18.68 -25.28 -12.90
C SER A 2 -17.41 -24.48 -12.57
N VAL A 3 -17.54 -23.40 -11.78
CA VAL A 3 -16.37 -22.63 -11.31
C VAL A 3 -15.50 -23.48 -10.40
N GLU A 4 -16.11 -24.37 -9.63
CA GLU A 4 -15.45 -25.34 -8.76
C GLU A 4 -14.62 -26.35 -9.56
N GLU A 5 -15.12 -26.80 -10.71
CA GLU A 5 -14.36 -27.67 -11.61
C GLU A 5 -13.19 -26.92 -12.29
N MET A 6 -13.32 -25.61 -12.55
CA MET A 6 -12.18 -24.76 -13.00
C MET A 6 -11.16 -24.52 -11.90
N LYS A 7 -11.62 -24.20 -10.69
CA LYS A 7 -10.78 -24.10 -9.49
C LYS A 7 -9.97 -25.38 -9.30
N GLN A 8 -10.60 -26.54 -9.42
CA GLN A 8 -9.92 -27.83 -9.34
C GLN A 8 -9.00 -28.09 -10.54
N CYS A 9 -9.37 -27.65 -11.74
CA CYS A 9 -8.54 -27.82 -12.93
C CYS A 9 -7.25 -26.99 -12.86
N VAL A 10 -7.34 -25.75 -12.36
CA VAL A 10 -6.21 -24.86 -12.10
C VAL A 10 -5.40 -25.37 -10.89
N ALA A 11 -6.05 -25.67 -9.76
CA ALA A 11 -5.39 -26.21 -8.57
C ALA A 11 -4.68 -27.55 -8.80
N SER A 12 -5.32 -28.52 -9.47
CA SER A 12 -4.67 -29.80 -9.79
C SER A 12 -3.47 -29.68 -10.74
N ARG A 13 -3.34 -28.54 -11.44
CA ARG A 13 -2.17 -28.26 -12.28
C ARG A 13 -1.06 -27.57 -11.49
N LEU A 14 -1.41 -26.67 -10.57
CA LEU A 14 -0.50 -26.11 -9.55
C LEU A 14 0.17 -27.23 -8.74
N ASP A 15 -0.62 -28.16 -8.20
CA ASP A 15 -0.11 -29.33 -7.46
C ASP A 15 0.82 -30.21 -8.33
N SER A 16 0.61 -30.24 -9.65
CA SER A 16 1.47 -31.02 -10.57
C SER A 16 2.79 -30.32 -10.92
N MET A 17 2.88 -29.01 -10.67
CA MET A 17 4.09 -28.20 -10.86
C MET A 17 4.93 -28.19 -9.58
N GLU A 18 4.30 -28.20 -8.40
CA GLU A 18 4.98 -28.38 -7.11
C GLU A 18 5.73 -29.71 -7.02
N MET A 19 5.21 -30.79 -7.62
CA MET A 19 5.91 -32.08 -7.68
C MET A 19 7.25 -32.09 -8.45
N HIS A 20 7.58 -31.02 -9.17
CA HIS A 20 8.88 -30.86 -9.85
C HIS A 20 9.79 -29.80 -9.19
N ALA A 21 9.35 -29.18 -8.11
CA ALA A 21 10.09 -28.20 -7.33
C ALA A 21 10.15 -28.58 -5.84
N ASP A 22 10.38 -29.86 -5.53
CA ASP A 22 10.68 -30.28 -4.16
C ASP A 22 12.18 -30.12 -3.87
N SER A 23 12.57 -28.89 -3.53
CA SER A 23 13.55 -28.63 -2.46
C SER A 23 13.53 -27.14 -2.10
N ASP A 24 13.11 -26.86 -0.86
CA ASP A 24 13.24 -25.59 -0.12
C ASP A 24 12.25 -24.50 -0.67
N ASP A 25 11.34 -23.89 0.09
CA ASP A 25 11.38 -23.47 1.48
C ASP A 25 9.98 -23.51 2.14
N ASN A 26 9.95 -23.73 3.47
CA ASN A 26 8.82 -23.32 4.30
C ASN A 26 9.11 -21.89 4.71
N ASP A 27 8.44 -20.90 4.13
CA ASP A 27 8.33 -19.59 4.75
C ASP A 27 6.89 -19.08 4.75
N ASP A 28 6.48 -18.78 5.98
CA ASP A 28 5.25 -18.14 6.41
C ASP A 28 5.46 -16.63 6.26
N ASP A 29 5.23 -16.13 5.06
CA ASP A 29 5.43 -14.71 4.76
C ASP A 29 4.14 -13.94 5.02
N GLY A 30 4.05 -13.47 6.27
CA GLY A 30 3.24 -12.32 6.61
C GLY A 30 3.66 -11.11 5.78
N GLU A 31 2.69 -10.60 5.02
CA GLU A 31 2.67 -9.35 4.26
C GLU A 31 3.59 -8.26 4.85
N ASP A 32 4.80 -8.10 4.30
CA ASP A 32 5.61 -6.92 4.50
C ASP A 32 5.31 -5.93 3.37
N TRP A 33 4.75 -4.80 3.76
CA TRP A 33 4.35 -3.73 2.87
C TRP A 33 5.62 -3.04 2.38
N ASP A 34 5.79 -2.93 1.06
CA ASP A 34 6.74 -1.97 0.50
C ASP A 34 6.26 -0.56 0.90
N GLU A 35 6.82 -0.04 2.00
CA GLU A 35 6.87 1.39 2.24
C GLU A 35 7.49 2.01 0.99
N ILE A 36 6.71 2.81 0.27
CA ILE A 36 7.22 3.72 -0.75
C ILE A 36 8.39 4.44 -0.10
N ASP A 37 9.61 4.19 -0.59
CA ASP A 37 10.86 4.79 -0.12
C ASP A 37 10.63 6.23 0.38
N GLU A 38 10.46 6.40 1.69
CA GLU A 38 10.46 7.71 2.37
C GLU A 38 11.83 8.39 2.19
N ASP A 39 12.82 7.67 1.67
CA ASP A 39 14.13 8.16 1.30
C ASP A 39 14.13 9.21 0.18
N PHE A 40 13.04 9.36 -0.59
CA PHE A 40 12.97 10.44 -1.60
C PHE A 40 12.62 11.82 -1.02
N ALA A 41 12.18 11.92 0.24
CA ALA A 41 11.85 13.18 0.91
C ALA A 41 12.79 13.56 2.07
N MET A 42 13.67 12.66 2.51
CA MET A 42 14.45 12.82 3.75
C MET A 42 15.74 13.65 3.65
N ASN A 43 15.93 14.44 2.58
CA ASN A 43 17.10 15.31 2.42
C ASN A 43 16.79 16.80 2.24
N GLU A 44 15.53 17.23 2.40
CA GLU A 44 15.25 18.66 2.45
C GLU A 44 15.54 19.24 3.85
N PRO A 45 16.39 20.26 3.96
CA PRO A 45 16.75 20.85 5.23
C PRO A 45 15.55 21.53 5.88
N ILE A 46 15.19 21.12 7.10
CA ILE A 46 14.04 21.68 7.81
C ILE A 46 14.45 23.03 8.42
N PRO A 47 13.85 24.15 7.99
CA PRO A 47 14.17 25.44 8.57
C PRO A 47 13.59 25.55 9.98
N CYS A 48 14.28 26.30 10.86
CA CYS A 48 13.69 26.65 12.15
C CYS A 48 12.33 27.34 11.97
N LEU A 49 11.42 27.10 12.91
CA LEU A 49 10.10 27.71 12.93
C LEU A 49 10.18 29.24 13.03
N PHE A 50 11.20 29.76 13.72
CA PHE A 50 11.42 31.19 13.93
C PHE A 50 12.53 31.73 13.01
N GLN A 51 12.21 32.77 12.23
CA GLN A 51 13.19 33.44 11.36
C GLN A 51 14.01 34.46 12.17
N SER A 52 15.00 33.98 12.92
CA SER A 52 15.98 34.85 13.60
C SER A 52 17.30 34.88 12.85
N LYS A 53 17.91 36.07 12.70
CA LYS A 53 19.22 36.26 12.06
C LYS A 53 20.36 35.46 12.72
N ASN A 54 20.15 34.96 13.94
CA ASN A 54 21.12 34.17 14.71
C ASN A 54 20.71 32.69 14.87
N CYS A 55 19.75 32.22 14.08
CA CYS A 55 19.24 30.85 14.17
C CYS A 55 19.60 30.04 12.92
N THR A 56 19.84 28.75 13.10
CA THR A 56 20.30 27.86 12.03
C THR A 56 19.18 27.66 11.00
N ASN A 57 19.45 27.99 9.73
CA ASN A 57 18.45 27.94 8.65
C ASN A 57 18.20 26.54 8.07
N SER A 58 18.90 25.52 8.56
CA SER A 58 18.86 24.14 8.02
C SER A 58 19.12 23.16 9.16
N LEU A 59 18.07 22.45 9.57
CA LEU A 59 18.11 21.40 10.58
C LEU A 59 17.89 20.08 9.82
N GLY A 60 18.85 19.16 9.93
CA GLY A 60 18.89 17.97 9.07
C GLY A 60 17.84 16.91 9.36
N SER A 61 17.10 17.01 10.47
CA SER A 61 15.94 16.17 10.74
C SER A 61 14.96 16.93 11.65
N LEU A 62 13.71 16.48 11.67
CA LEU A 62 12.67 17.16 12.41
C LEU A 62 12.83 16.97 13.93
N GLU A 63 13.29 15.80 14.38
CA GLU A 63 13.67 15.56 15.78
C GLU A 63 14.71 16.57 16.27
N LYS A 64 15.74 16.83 15.44
CA LYS A 64 16.74 17.86 15.72
C LYS A 64 16.14 19.25 15.74
N ALA A 65 15.11 19.50 14.93
CA ALA A 65 14.41 20.77 14.90
C ALA A 65 13.55 20.99 16.16
N ILE A 66 12.87 19.96 16.67
CA ILE A 66 12.12 20.00 17.93
C ILE A 66 13.08 20.21 19.12
N LEU A 67 14.18 19.46 19.17
CA LEU A 67 15.23 19.66 20.18
C LEU A 67 15.83 21.08 20.11
N HIS A 68 16.03 21.58 18.89
CA HIS A 68 16.52 22.94 18.69
C HIS A 68 15.55 24.00 19.24
N LEU A 69 14.23 23.85 19.03
CA LEU A 69 13.23 24.75 19.61
C LEU A 69 13.23 24.71 21.14
N LYS A 70 13.38 23.52 21.72
CA LYS A 70 13.50 23.35 23.18
C LYS A 70 14.73 24.05 23.75
N HIS A 71 15.90 23.85 23.14
CA HIS A 71 17.17 24.37 23.68
C HIS A 71 17.44 25.84 23.36
N HIS A 72 17.05 26.34 22.18
CA HIS A 72 17.38 27.68 21.71
C HIS A 72 16.22 28.68 21.78
N HIS A 73 14.98 28.19 21.77
CA HIS A 73 13.77 29.02 21.77
C HIS A 73 12.87 28.80 23.00
N ASN A 74 13.28 27.91 23.91
CA ASN A 74 12.55 27.55 25.13
C ASN A 74 11.09 27.15 24.87
N LEU A 75 10.82 26.58 23.69
CA LEU A 75 9.51 26.11 23.27
C LEU A 75 9.54 24.58 23.23
N ASP A 76 8.86 23.95 24.19
CA ASP A 76 8.79 22.50 24.33
C ASP A 76 7.40 22.00 23.92
N PHE A 77 7.30 21.36 22.74
CA PHE A 77 6.03 20.82 22.24
C PHE A 77 5.49 19.67 23.12
N LEU A 78 6.35 18.92 23.80
CA LEU A 78 5.91 17.88 24.73
C LEU A 78 5.24 18.51 25.96
N GLU A 79 5.78 19.61 26.47
CA GLU A 79 5.14 20.38 27.54
C GLU A 79 3.80 20.97 27.08
N LEU A 80 3.71 21.48 25.85
CA LEU A 80 2.46 22.00 25.29
C LEU A 80 1.38 20.92 25.12
N LYS A 81 1.79 19.71 24.71
CA LYS A 81 0.90 18.55 24.61
C LYS A 81 0.38 18.12 25.99
N LEU A 82 1.27 17.94 26.97
CA LEU A 82 0.94 17.37 28.27
C LEU A 82 0.29 18.39 29.24
N VAL A 83 0.85 19.59 29.35
CA VAL A 83 0.43 20.60 30.33
C VAL A 83 -0.69 21.47 29.77
N HIS A 84 -0.56 21.90 28.51
CA HIS A 84 -1.51 22.82 27.88
C HIS A 84 -2.61 22.11 27.07
N LYS A 85 -2.60 20.77 27.02
CA LYS A 85 -3.55 19.96 26.25
C LYS A 85 -3.70 20.45 24.81
N MET A 86 -2.58 20.80 24.18
CA MET A 86 -2.54 21.21 22.79
C MET A 86 -2.77 19.97 21.92
N ASP A 87 -3.75 20.04 21.03
CA ASP A 87 -4.05 18.99 20.04
C ASP A 87 -3.38 19.31 18.69
N CYS A 88 -3.39 18.34 17.77
CA CYS A 88 -2.82 18.49 16.43
C CYS A 88 -3.39 19.70 15.67
N TYR A 89 -4.66 20.02 15.86
CA TYR A 89 -5.31 21.17 15.23
C TYR A 89 -4.76 22.52 15.74
N LEU A 90 -4.58 22.66 17.06
CA LEU A 90 -3.97 23.83 17.66
C LEU A 90 -2.50 23.96 17.31
N PHE A 91 -1.78 22.84 17.15
CA PHE A 91 -0.43 22.81 16.63
C PHE A 91 -0.36 23.37 15.20
N ILE A 92 -1.18 22.85 14.27
CA ILE A 92 -1.26 23.36 12.89
C ILE A 92 -1.55 24.86 12.87
N LYS A 93 -2.52 25.29 13.68
CA LYS A 93 -2.89 26.71 13.82
C LYS A 93 -1.73 27.57 14.35
N LEU A 94 -0.96 27.07 15.33
CA LEU A 94 0.21 27.74 15.87
C LEU A 94 1.32 27.91 14.81
N ILE A 95 1.64 26.85 14.07
CA ILE A 95 2.64 26.90 12.99
C ILE A 95 2.25 27.97 11.97
N ASN A 96 1.01 27.92 11.49
CA ASN A 96 0.48 28.89 10.52
C ASN A 96 0.46 30.33 11.07
N TYR A 97 0.15 30.50 12.35
CA TYR A 97 0.19 31.80 13.01
C TYR A 97 1.60 32.38 13.05
N ILE A 98 2.60 31.56 13.43
CA ILE A 98 4.00 31.98 13.46
C ILE A 98 4.48 32.36 12.05
N ARG A 99 4.15 31.56 11.02
CA ARG A 99 4.51 31.86 9.62
C ARG A 99 3.85 33.13 9.08
N LYS A 100 2.57 33.39 9.42
CA LYS A 100 1.83 34.57 8.94
C LYS A 100 2.34 35.86 9.58
N HIS A 101 2.66 35.83 10.87
CA HIS A 101 2.91 37.03 11.66
C HIS A 101 4.38 37.24 12.05
N ASN A 102 5.26 36.27 11.79
CA ASN A 102 6.69 36.30 12.14
C ASN A 102 6.91 36.68 13.62
N VAL A 103 6.16 36.01 14.50
CA VAL A 103 6.12 36.29 15.94
C VAL A 103 7.36 35.74 16.63
N SER A 104 7.83 36.39 17.70
CA SER A 104 8.98 35.93 18.47
C SER A 104 8.62 34.75 19.39
N PRO A 105 9.58 33.87 19.74
CA PRO A 105 9.36 32.80 20.71
C PRO A 105 8.83 33.32 22.06
N GLU A 106 9.34 34.46 22.52
CA GLU A 106 8.98 35.07 23.80
C GLU A 106 7.50 35.49 23.82
N ASP A 107 6.99 36.06 22.72
CA ASP A 107 5.59 36.45 22.60
C ASP A 107 4.67 35.23 22.62
N ILE A 108 5.06 34.13 21.96
CA ILE A 108 4.30 32.87 21.97
C ILE A 108 4.21 32.30 23.39
N LEU A 109 5.34 32.21 24.09
CA LEU A 109 5.39 31.74 25.49
C LEU A 109 4.56 32.64 26.43
N GLN A 110 4.56 33.96 26.20
CA GLN A 110 3.75 34.89 26.96
C GLN A 110 2.24 34.67 26.71
N CYS A 111 1.83 34.45 25.46
CA CYS A 111 0.44 34.13 25.11
C CYS A 111 -0.02 32.82 25.77
N ILE A 112 0.83 31.79 25.78
CA ILE A 112 0.54 30.49 26.39
C ILE A 112 0.45 30.60 27.92
N THR A 113 1.36 31.34 28.54
CA THR A 113 1.33 31.58 29.99
C THR A 113 0.10 32.38 30.41
N SER A 114 -0.27 33.39 29.61
CA SER A 114 -1.41 34.28 29.89
C SER A 114 -2.76 33.60 29.70
N SER A 115 -2.85 32.56 28.85
CA SER A 115 -4.09 31.84 28.59
C SER A 115 -4.54 30.96 29.77
N LYS A 116 -3.64 30.63 30.70
CA LYS A 116 -3.90 29.76 31.86
C LYS A 116 -4.55 28.42 31.47
N GLY A 117 -4.15 27.85 30.32
CA GLY A 117 -4.67 26.57 29.82
C GLY A 117 -6.03 26.67 29.11
N ASP A 118 -6.51 27.86 28.81
CA ASP A 118 -7.69 28.07 27.97
C ASP A 118 -7.28 28.32 26.52
N ASN A 119 -7.34 27.26 25.71
CA ASN A 119 -6.92 27.28 24.31
C ASN A 119 -7.78 28.18 23.41
N THR A 120 -8.97 28.58 23.85
CA THR A 120 -9.85 29.49 23.08
C THR A 120 -9.35 30.94 23.10
N LYS A 121 -8.55 31.30 24.11
CA LYS A 121 -7.98 32.65 24.29
C LYS A 121 -6.65 32.85 23.56
N LEU A 122 -6.13 31.82 22.90
CA LEU A 122 -4.89 31.92 22.14
C LEU A 122 -5.11 32.76 20.87
N PRO A 123 -4.14 33.62 20.48
CA PRO A 123 -4.25 34.43 19.26
C PRO A 123 -4.49 33.64 17.97
N TRP A 124 -4.09 32.37 17.95
CA TRP A 124 -4.23 31.46 16.82
C TRP A 124 -5.44 30.51 16.93
N SER A 125 -6.37 30.75 17.86
CA SER A 125 -7.55 29.88 18.01
C SER A 125 -8.52 29.93 16.82
N SER A 126 -8.45 31.00 16.01
CA SER A 126 -9.27 31.24 14.81
C SER A 126 -9.07 30.17 13.73
N ASP A 127 -10.15 29.80 13.05
CA ASP A 127 -10.12 28.82 11.95
C ASP A 127 -9.42 29.33 10.69
N GLU A 128 -9.11 30.64 10.61
CA GLU A 128 -8.30 31.18 9.52
C GLU A 128 -6.90 30.54 9.42
N PHE A 129 -6.40 29.99 10.54
CA PHE A 129 -5.09 29.35 10.63
C PHE A 129 -5.11 27.84 10.33
N MET A 130 -6.25 27.30 9.89
CA MET A 130 -6.34 25.92 9.38
C MET A 130 -5.82 25.77 7.95
N LYS A 131 -5.48 26.87 7.27
CA LYS A 131 -4.92 26.85 5.92
C LYS A 131 -3.41 27.06 5.96
N PRO A 132 -2.61 26.18 5.30
CA PRO A 132 -1.16 26.34 5.21
C PRO A 132 -0.78 27.73 4.69
N GLN A 133 0.07 28.44 5.41
CA GLN A 133 0.60 29.73 4.94
C GLN A 133 1.72 29.56 3.91
N ILE A 134 2.45 28.45 4.01
CA ILE A 134 3.51 28.07 3.08
C ILE A 134 3.08 26.71 2.46
N PRO A 135 3.04 26.60 1.12
CA PRO A 135 2.83 25.31 0.46
C PRO A 135 3.96 24.35 0.84
N ASN A 136 3.63 23.12 1.22
CA ASN A 136 4.58 22.07 1.62
C ASN A 136 5.49 22.48 2.80
N ASP A 137 4.97 23.18 3.83
CA ASP A 137 5.75 23.47 5.04
C ASP A 137 6.13 22.16 5.76
N PRO A 138 7.43 21.84 5.95
CA PRO A 138 7.87 20.60 6.60
C PRO A 138 7.29 20.42 8.02
N TRP A 139 7.01 21.52 8.73
CA TRP A 139 6.41 21.46 10.07
C TRP A 139 4.94 21.03 10.07
N LEU A 140 4.25 21.12 8.92
CA LEU A 140 2.87 20.68 8.75
C LEU A 140 2.77 19.25 8.20
N MET A 141 3.90 18.67 7.78
CA MET A 141 3.99 17.26 7.37
C MET A 141 4.25 16.34 8.57
N TYR A 142 4.56 16.92 9.73
CA TYR A 142 4.80 16.17 10.94
C TYR A 142 3.51 15.77 11.63
N ASP A 143 3.46 14.53 12.09
CA ASP A 143 2.44 14.11 13.01
C ASP A 143 2.74 14.58 14.43
N TYR A 144 1.97 15.54 14.90
CA TYR A 144 2.08 16.05 16.27
C TYR A 144 1.74 14.97 17.32
N ASP A 145 0.96 13.95 16.93
CA ASP A 145 0.62 12.85 17.82
C ASP A 145 1.81 11.90 18.03
N ASP A 146 2.78 11.86 17.11
CA ASP A 146 4.04 11.10 17.21
C ASP A 146 5.10 11.73 18.12
N ILE A 147 4.82 12.90 18.71
CA ILE A 147 5.63 13.41 19.83
C ILE A 147 5.37 12.50 21.04
N GLU A 148 6.10 11.40 21.11
CA GLU A 148 6.12 10.47 22.23
C GLU A 148 7.12 10.93 23.31
N GLU A 149 6.91 10.47 24.54
CA GLU A 149 7.98 10.50 25.53
C GLU A 149 9.15 9.69 24.97
N SER A 150 10.36 10.24 24.97
CA SER A 150 11.55 9.40 25.04
C SER A 150 11.55 8.75 26.43
N VAL A 151 10.72 7.73 26.63
CA VAL A 151 10.76 6.88 27.81
C VAL A 151 11.99 6.01 27.62
N GLU A 152 13.01 6.23 28.43
CA GLU A 152 13.91 5.13 28.77
C GLU A 152 13.02 4.03 29.39
N ASP A 153 12.61 3.06 28.58
CA ASP A 153 11.66 2.02 28.93
C ASP A 153 12.04 1.31 30.24
N CYS A 154 11.22 1.48 31.27
CA CYS A 154 11.13 0.54 32.38
C CYS A 154 9.65 0.19 32.58
N PRO A 155 9.25 -1.07 32.34
CA PRO A 155 7.85 -1.48 32.49
C PRO A 155 7.40 -1.36 33.96
N PRO A 156 6.10 -1.14 34.21
CA PRO A 156 5.58 -0.92 35.55
C PRO A 156 5.73 -2.19 36.41
N LEU A 157 6.52 -2.09 37.48
CA LEU A 157 6.66 -3.13 38.49
C LEU A 157 5.32 -3.30 39.23
N ASN A 158 4.59 -4.36 38.87
CA ASN A 158 3.54 -4.91 39.73
C ASN A 158 4.20 -5.49 41.00
N GLY A 159 4.22 -4.67 42.05
CA GLY A 159 4.70 -5.04 43.38
C GLY A 159 5.54 -3.91 43.97
N VAL A 160 5.00 -3.18 44.94
CA VAL A 160 5.79 -2.24 45.74
C VAL A 160 6.75 -3.06 46.61
N HIS A 161 7.93 -3.37 46.06
CA HIS A 161 9.01 -3.94 46.84
C HIS A 161 9.74 -2.80 47.56
N HIS A 162 9.66 -2.76 48.88
CA HIS A 162 10.43 -1.81 49.68
C HIS A 162 11.93 -2.07 49.49
N VAL A 163 12.64 -1.05 49.01
CA VAL A 163 14.09 -1.07 48.86
C VAL A 163 14.68 -0.06 49.85
N ASN A 164 15.57 -0.51 50.73
CA ASN A 164 16.20 0.36 51.73
C ASN A 164 17.55 0.85 51.20
N VAL A 165 17.76 2.16 51.24
CA VAL A 165 19.04 2.79 50.86
C VAL A 165 19.74 3.24 52.14
N GLU A 166 20.83 2.58 52.50
CA GLU A 166 21.71 3.00 53.60
C GLU A 166 23.12 3.22 53.07
N HIS A 167 23.72 4.37 53.38
CA HIS A 167 25.12 4.70 53.04
C HIS A 167 25.48 4.53 51.54
N GLY A 168 24.55 4.81 50.63
CA GLY A 168 24.75 4.63 49.18
C GLY A 168 24.69 3.19 48.71
N ARG A 169 24.28 2.24 49.57
CA ARG A 169 24.02 0.85 49.22
C ARG A 169 22.52 0.57 49.25
N ILE A 170 22.05 -0.03 48.17
CA ILE A 170 20.67 -0.48 48.00
C ILE A 170 20.58 -1.89 48.58
N THR A 171 19.70 -2.10 49.54
CA THR A 171 19.43 -3.41 50.16
C THR A 171 18.02 -3.86 49.80
N MET A 172 17.90 -5.07 49.27
CA MET A 172 16.65 -5.67 48.80
C MET A 172 16.48 -7.09 49.36
N SER A 173 15.24 -7.58 49.42
CA SER A 173 14.98 -8.95 49.87
C SER A 173 15.58 -9.96 48.90
N GLN A 174 15.95 -11.14 49.43
CA GLN A 174 16.57 -12.21 48.64
C GLN A 174 15.63 -12.72 47.53
N GLU A 175 14.32 -12.72 47.78
CA GLU A 175 13.29 -13.08 46.79
C GLU A 175 13.19 -12.04 45.67
N HIS A 176 13.26 -10.75 45.98
CA HIS A 176 13.23 -9.68 44.97
C HIS A 176 14.50 -9.69 44.12
N TYR A 177 15.66 -9.91 44.72
CA TYR A 177 16.93 -10.05 44.00
C TYR A 177 16.91 -11.25 43.04
N ALA A 178 16.34 -12.39 43.47
CA ALA A 178 16.20 -13.57 42.62
C ALA A 178 15.21 -13.35 41.46
N SER A 179 14.10 -12.64 41.71
CA SER A 179 13.13 -12.26 40.67
C SER A 179 13.75 -11.33 39.62
N LEU A 180 14.50 -10.32 40.07
CA LEU A 180 15.18 -9.36 39.18
C LEU A 180 16.25 -10.05 38.31
N LEU A 181 17.06 -10.93 38.91
CA LEU A 181 18.02 -11.75 38.16
C LEU A 181 17.35 -12.64 37.12
N SER A 182 16.19 -13.22 37.45
CA SER A 182 15.42 -14.01 36.50
C SER A 182 14.89 -13.16 35.35
N GLN A 183 14.41 -11.95 35.62
CA GLN A 183 13.90 -11.04 34.58
C GLN A 183 15.04 -10.57 33.68
N VAL A 184 16.17 -10.15 34.25
CA VAL A 184 17.36 -9.75 33.49
C VAL A 184 17.78 -10.89 32.57
N LYS A 185 17.84 -12.14 33.06
CA LYS A 185 18.20 -13.30 32.25
C LYS A 185 17.25 -13.52 31.07
N VAL A 186 15.93 -13.41 31.29
CA VAL A 186 14.93 -13.57 30.23
C VAL A 186 15.04 -12.44 29.20
N LEU A 187 15.24 -11.20 29.65
CA LEU A 187 15.39 -10.05 28.74
C LEU A 187 16.68 -10.14 27.93
N THR A 188 17.80 -10.56 28.53
CA THR A 188 19.06 -10.77 27.80
C THR A 188 18.91 -11.86 26.75
N GLN A 189 18.22 -12.96 27.07
CA GLN A 189 17.95 -14.02 26.08
C GLN A 189 17.08 -13.51 24.93
N LYS A 190 16.00 -12.76 25.22
CA LYS A 190 15.16 -12.16 24.18
C LYS A 190 15.92 -11.17 23.31
N LEU A 191 16.85 -10.41 23.89
CA LEU A 191 17.70 -9.48 23.15
C LEU A 191 18.63 -10.23 22.19
N GLU A 192 19.22 -11.35 22.64
CA GLU A 192 20.06 -12.21 21.79
C GLU A 192 19.26 -12.83 20.64
N GLU A 193 18.04 -13.32 20.92
CA GLU A 193 17.12 -13.86 19.90
C GLU A 193 16.75 -12.79 18.86
N LYS A 194 16.39 -11.58 19.31
CA LYS A 194 16.02 -10.49 18.40
C LYS A 194 17.20 -9.93 17.60
N ASN A 195 18.40 -9.88 18.19
CA ASN A 195 19.61 -9.49 17.47
C ASN A 195 19.97 -10.51 16.39
N ALA A 196 19.84 -11.82 16.68
CA ALA A 196 20.06 -12.85 15.66
C ALA A 196 19.04 -12.75 14.51
N GLU A 197 17.78 -12.41 14.81
CA GLU A 197 16.74 -12.15 13.81
C GLU A 197 17.06 -10.94 12.92
N ILE A 198 17.59 -9.86 13.51
CA ILE A 198 18.06 -8.68 12.77
C ILE A 198 19.26 -9.01 11.89
N ASP A 199 20.20 -9.83 12.39
CA ASP A 199 21.39 -10.23 11.62
C ASP A 199 20.99 -11.08 10.39
N MET A 200 20.05 -12.01 10.55
CA MET A 200 19.51 -12.78 9.41
C MET A 200 18.84 -11.86 8.37
N ARG A 201 17.95 -10.97 8.81
CA ARG A 201 17.31 -10.00 7.90
C ARG A 201 18.32 -9.09 7.21
N ASN A 202 19.37 -8.65 7.90
CA ASN A 202 20.43 -7.85 7.31
C ASN A 202 21.23 -8.61 6.25
N GLU A 203 21.45 -9.92 6.44
CA GLU A 203 22.06 -10.80 5.44
C GLU A 203 21.16 -10.96 4.21
N ASP A 204 19.85 -11.11 4.40
CA ASP A 204 18.88 -11.21 3.31
C ASP A 204 18.78 -9.90 2.52
N ILE A 205 18.73 -8.76 3.21
CA ILE A 205 18.79 -7.42 2.60
C ILE A 205 20.11 -7.23 1.82
N ALA A 206 21.23 -7.76 2.32
CA ALA A 206 22.51 -7.68 1.62
C ALA A 206 22.52 -8.55 0.36
N GLN A 207 21.94 -9.74 0.41
CA GLN A 207 21.78 -10.63 -0.75
C GLN A 207 20.87 -10.00 -1.80
N MET A 208 19.74 -9.42 -1.37
CA MET A 208 18.80 -8.73 -2.24
C MET A 208 19.44 -7.49 -2.88
N ARG A 209 20.22 -6.71 -2.13
CA ARG A 209 21.04 -5.61 -2.67
C ARG A 209 22.05 -6.09 -3.70
N HIS A 210 22.73 -7.22 -3.47
CA HIS A 210 23.69 -7.78 -4.43
C HIS A 210 23.01 -8.22 -5.72
N LEU A 211 21.87 -8.90 -5.63
CA LEU A 211 21.01 -9.26 -6.77
C LEU A 211 20.57 -8.02 -7.55
N MET A 212 20.12 -6.99 -6.83
CA MET A 212 19.73 -5.72 -7.42
C MET A 212 20.91 -5.04 -8.12
N GLN A 213 22.10 -5.05 -7.51
CA GLN A 213 23.30 -4.42 -8.06
C GLN A 213 23.86 -5.17 -9.28
N ASP A 214 23.75 -6.50 -9.32
CA ASP A 214 24.05 -7.30 -10.52
C ASP A 214 23.05 -7.06 -11.66
N MET A 215 21.78 -6.81 -11.34
CA MET A 215 20.78 -6.36 -12.32
C MET A 215 21.03 -4.93 -12.78
N LEU A 216 21.56 -4.05 -11.92
CA LEU A 216 21.96 -2.68 -12.25
C LEU A 216 23.22 -2.65 -13.10
N ASN A 217 24.21 -3.51 -12.87
CA ASN A 217 25.44 -3.56 -13.66
C ASN A 217 25.21 -4.14 -15.07
N LYS A 218 24.20 -5.00 -15.23
CA LYS A 218 23.67 -5.36 -16.57
C LYS A 218 23.01 -4.18 -17.31
N LYS A 219 22.78 -3.02 -16.67
CA LYS A 219 22.23 -1.81 -17.31
C LYS A 219 23.23 -1.03 -18.16
N GLU A 220 24.55 -1.25 -18.07
CA GLU A 220 25.51 -0.41 -18.81
C GLU A 220 25.69 -0.79 -20.29
N GLU A 221 25.23 -1.96 -20.75
CA GLU A 221 25.41 -2.36 -22.16
C GLU A 221 24.24 -2.01 -23.10
N ASP A 222 23.06 -1.61 -22.58
CA ASP A 222 21.88 -1.33 -23.41
C ASP A 222 21.22 0.03 -23.08
N GLU A 223 21.75 1.13 -23.63
CA GLU A 223 21.06 2.42 -23.70
C GLU A 223 20.63 2.75 -25.14
N GLU A 224 19.31 2.95 -25.35
CA GLU A 224 18.75 4.09 -26.08
C GLU A 224 17.23 4.25 -25.83
N GLY A 225 16.83 5.41 -25.30
CA GLY A 225 15.66 6.19 -25.74
C GLY A 225 14.23 5.85 -25.30
N GLU A 226 13.74 4.62 -25.47
CA GLU A 226 12.29 4.34 -25.46
C GLU A 226 11.74 3.72 -24.15
N ASN A 227 12.59 3.53 -23.14
CA ASN A 227 12.46 2.37 -22.24
C ASN A 227 11.95 2.66 -20.81
N LYS A 228 11.35 3.81 -20.50
CA LYS A 228 10.81 4.06 -19.14
C LYS A 228 9.41 3.44 -18.92
N THR A 229 8.51 3.58 -19.89
CA THR A 229 7.15 2.99 -19.82
C THR A 229 7.21 1.46 -19.90
N ARG A 230 7.97 0.91 -20.87
CA ARG A 230 8.22 -0.53 -21.02
C ARG A 230 8.88 -1.22 -19.81
N ARG A 231 9.58 -0.47 -18.95
CA ARG A 231 10.22 -1.01 -17.74
C ARG A 231 9.22 -1.24 -16.61
N HIS A 232 8.28 -0.31 -16.37
CA HIS A 232 7.22 -0.49 -15.37
C HIS A 232 6.28 -1.63 -15.78
N ASP A 233 5.96 -1.70 -17.06
CA ASP A 233 5.21 -2.80 -17.68
C ASP A 233 5.84 -4.17 -17.38
N LYS A 234 7.18 -4.28 -17.45
CA LYS A 234 7.87 -5.55 -17.17
C LYS A 234 7.70 -6.00 -15.72
N TYR A 235 7.83 -5.09 -14.74
CA TYR A 235 7.61 -5.44 -13.34
C TYR A 235 6.16 -5.85 -13.08
N TYR A 236 5.21 -5.11 -13.66
CA TYR A 236 3.79 -5.45 -13.59
C TYR A 236 3.49 -6.83 -14.20
N PHE A 237 3.92 -7.12 -15.42
CA PHE A 237 3.61 -8.42 -16.04
C PHE A 237 4.31 -9.58 -15.35
N ASN A 238 5.53 -9.38 -14.84
CA ASN A 238 6.27 -10.39 -14.10
C ASN A 238 5.59 -10.78 -12.79
N SER A 239 4.91 -9.85 -12.09
CA SER A 239 4.16 -10.22 -10.88
C SER A 239 2.98 -11.13 -11.20
N TYR A 240 2.36 -10.99 -12.38
CA TYR A 240 1.29 -11.88 -12.84
C TYR A 240 1.78 -13.14 -13.58
N GLU A 241 3.08 -13.46 -13.57
CA GLU A 241 3.58 -14.76 -14.05
C GLU A 241 3.34 -15.87 -13.02
N ASP A 242 3.29 -15.52 -11.73
CA ASP A 242 3.08 -16.49 -10.67
C ASP A 242 1.63 -16.99 -10.63
N ALA A 243 1.48 -18.30 -10.80
CA ALA A 243 0.20 -18.97 -10.78
C ALA A 243 -0.49 -18.91 -9.39
N HIS A 244 0.24 -18.60 -8.31
CA HIS A 244 -0.32 -18.35 -6.98
C HIS A 244 -1.26 -17.15 -6.97
N ILE A 245 -0.86 -16.03 -7.57
CA ILE A 245 -1.67 -14.81 -7.64
C ILE A 245 -2.96 -15.07 -8.42
N HIS A 246 -2.87 -15.86 -9.51
CA HIS A 246 -4.06 -16.30 -10.25
C HIS A 246 -4.97 -17.22 -9.43
N ALA A 247 -4.40 -18.09 -8.58
CA ALA A 247 -5.17 -18.95 -7.69
C ALA A 247 -5.94 -18.14 -6.65
N GLU A 248 -5.32 -17.12 -6.05
CA GLU A 248 -5.96 -16.20 -5.11
C GLU A 248 -7.11 -15.44 -5.78
N MET A 249 -6.84 -14.86 -6.95
CA MET A 249 -7.84 -14.18 -7.76
C MET A 249 -9.04 -15.09 -8.05
N ILE A 250 -8.82 -16.34 -8.46
CA ILE A 250 -9.90 -17.30 -8.73
C ILE A 250 -10.63 -17.73 -7.45
N LYS A 251 -9.92 -17.83 -6.31
CA LYS A 251 -10.52 -18.14 -5.01
C LYS A 251 -11.46 -17.04 -4.53
N ASP A 252 -11.24 -15.78 -4.92
CA ASP A 252 -12.22 -14.71 -4.73
C ASP A 252 -13.53 -15.02 -5.47
N THR A 253 -14.48 -15.54 -4.68
CA THR A 253 -15.82 -15.90 -5.16
C THR A 253 -16.65 -14.70 -5.56
N VAL A 254 -16.52 -13.57 -4.86
CA VAL A 254 -17.32 -12.38 -5.16
C VAL A 254 -16.90 -11.82 -6.51
N ARG A 255 -15.59 -11.66 -6.73
CA ARG A 255 -15.01 -11.24 -8.01
C ARG A 255 -15.43 -12.19 -9.14
N THR A 256 -15.10 -13.48 -9.01
CA THR A 256 -15.26 -14.46 -10.10
C THR A 256 -16.73 -14.76 -10.42
N GLU A 257 -17.60 -14.95 -9.42
CA GLU A 257 -19.03 -15.22 -9.65
C GLU A 257 -19.78 -13.99 -10.17
N SER A 258 -19.33 -12.77 -9.85
CA SER A 258 -19.93 -11.54 -10.40
C SER A 258 -19.74 -11.46 -11.91
N TYR A 259 -18.53 -11.70 -12.41
CA TYR A 259 -18.27 -11.77 -13.86
C TYR A 259 -19.03 -12.92 -14.52
N LYS A 260 -18.97 -14.13 -13.94
CA LYS A 260 -19.70 -15.29 -14.44
C LYS A 260 -21.20 -15.01 -14.54
N SER A 261 -21.79 -14.43 -13.50
CA SER A 261 -23.21 -14.09 -13.48
C SER A 261 -23.53 -13.01 -14.52
N ALA A 262 -22.71 -11.96 -14.62
CA ALA A 262 -22.89 -10.91 -15.61
C ALA A 262 -22.86 -11.45 -17.05
N ILE A 263 -21.96 -12.40 -17.34
CA ILE A 263 -21.82 -13.01 -18.67
C ILE A 263 -22.93 -14.04 -18.93
N LEU A 264 -23.07 -15.03 -18.05
CA LEU A 264 -23.97 -16.17 -18.24
C LEU A 264 -25.46 -15.83 -18.06
N ASN A 265 -25.81 -14.78 -17.32
CA ASN A 265 -27.22 -14.33 -17.25
C ASN A 265 -27.60 -13.45 -18.45
N ASN A 266 -26.62 -12.95 -19.21
CA ASN A 266 -26.83 -12.12 -20.40
C ASN A 266 -26.42 -12.85 -21.68
N LYS A 267 -26.64 -14.18 -21.79
CA LYS A 267 -26.21 -14.98 -22.96
C LYS A 267 -26.68 -14.40 -24.30
N SER A 268 -27.86 -13.80 -24.35
CA SER A 268 -28.38 -13.16 -25.57
C SER A 268 -27.47 -12.03 -26.08
N LEU A 269 -26.72 -11.37 -25.20
CA LEU A 269 -25.74 -10.36 -25.56
C LEU A 269 -24.49 -10.97 -26.20
N PHE A 270 -24.05 -12.14 -25.71
CA PHE A 270 -22.81 -12.82 -26.13
C PHE A 270 -23.01 -13.79 -27.30
N ASN A 271 -24.21 -14.32 -27.48
CA ASN A 271 -24.47 -15.37 -28.47
C ASN A 271 -24.15 -14.89 -29.90
N ASN A 272 -23.32 -15.65 -30.61
CA ASN A 272 -22.79 -15.35 -31.95
C ASN A 272 -22.05 -14.00 -32.05
N LYS A 273 -21.44 -13.53 -30.96
CA LYS A 273 -20.65 -12.29 -30.93
C LYS A 273 -19.15 -12.53 -30.93
N HIS A 274 -18.40 -11.53 -31.41
CA HIS A 274 -16.95 -11.48 -31.22
C HIS A 274 -16.65 -10.74 -29.91
N VAL A 275 -15.81 -11.35 -29.07
CA VAL A 275 -15.45 -10.84 -27.74
C VAL A 275 -13.94 -10.70 -27.66
N ILE A 276 -13.44 -9.64 -27.03
CA ILE A 276 -12.03 -9.52 -26.60
C ILE A 276 -11.98 -9.57 -25.08
N ASP A 277 -11.03 -10.34 -24.55
CA ASP A 277 -10.71 -10.45 -23.13
C ASP A 277 -9.33 -9.79 -22.91
N VAL A 278 -9.31 -8.62 -22.29
CA VAL A 278 -8.11 -7.80 -22.11
C VAL A 278 -7.52 -8.07 -20.74
N GLY A 279 -6.29 -8.61 -20.70
CA GLY A 279 -5.68 -9.13 -19.48
C GLY A 279 -6.32 -10.47 -19.10
N ALA A 280 -6.29 -11.43 -20.02
CA ALA A 280 -7.05 -12.65 -19.88
C ALA A 280 -6.60 -13.53 -18.70
N GLY A 281 -5.37 -13.34 -18.19
CA GLY A 281 -4.78 -14.17 -17.15
C GLY A 281 -4.89 -15.64 -17.54
N THR A 282 -5.52 -16.43 -16.66
CA THR A 282 -5.85 -17.86 -16.86
C THR A 282 -6.92 -18.17 -17.93
N GLY A 283 -7.53 -17.14 -18.52
CA GLY A 283 -8.60 -17.26 -19.53
C GLY A 283 -9.98 -17.61 -18.97
N ILE A 284 -10.19 -17.47 -17.65
CA ILE A 284 -11.45 -17.80 -16.99
C ILE A 284 -12.65 -17.02 -17.57
N LEU A 285 -12.47 -15.72 -17.83
CA LEU A 285 -13.52 -14.86 -18.39
C LEU A 285 -13.80 -15.21 -19.86
N SER A 286 -12.74 -15.49 -20.62
CA SER A 286 -12.85 -16.02 -21.99
C SER A 286 -13.68 -17.31 -22.06
N ILE A 287 -13.51 -18.23 -21.10
CA ILE A 287 -14.31 -19.45 -21.01
C ILE A 287 -15.78 -19.13 -20.70
N PHE A 288 -16.08 -18.18 -19.81
CA PHE A 288 -17.46 -17.77 -19.56
C PHE A 288 -18.11 -17.16 -20.81
N ALA A 289 -17.39 -16.35 -21.57
CA ALA A 289 -17.88 -15.78 -22.82
C ALA A 289 -18.19 -16.87 -23.85
N ALA A 290 -17.31 -17.86 -24.00
CA ALA A 290 -17.54 -19.02 -24.85
C ALA A 290 -18.75 -19.86 -24.38
N GLN A 291 -18.89 -20.09 -23.08
CA GLN A 291 -20.06 -20.73 -22.47
C GLN A 291 -21.38 -19.96 -22.68
N ALA A 292 -21.31 -18.64 -22.82
CA ALA A 292 -22.44 -17.78 -23.15
C ALA A 292 -22.80 -17.80 -24.64
N GLY A 293 -22.01 -18.47 -25.48
CA GLY A 293 -22.26 -18.64 -26.91
C GLY A 293 -21.52 -17.66 -27.81
N ALA A 294 -20.45 -17.02 -27.33
CA ALA A 294 -19.58 -16.20 -28.19
C ALA A 294 -19.13 -16.99 -29.43
N ALA A 295 -19.21 -16.36 -30.61
CA ALA A 295 -18.74 -16.98 -31.85
C ALA A 295 -17.22 -17.13 -31.85
N LYS A 296 -16.52 -16.11 -31.32
CA LYS A 296 -15.07 -16.08 -31.18
C LYS A 296 -14.69 -15.21 -29.98
N VAL A 297 -13.69 -15.64 -29.23
CA VAL A 297 -13.09 -14.88 -28.13
C VAL A 297 -11.60 -14.69 -28.41
N PHE A 298 -11.12 -13.45 -28.34
CA PHE A 298 -9.71 -13.10 -28.47
C PHE A 298 -9.17 -12.79 -27.08
N ALA A 299 -8.43 -13.73 -26.50
CA ALA A 299 -7.85 -13.62 -25.17
C ALA A 299 -6.46 -12.99 -25.27
N ILE A 300 -6.30 -11.77 -24.77
CA ILE A 300 -5.04 -11.03 -24.85
C ILE A 300 -4.37 -11.06 -23.48
N GLU A 301 -3.18 -11.63 -23.41
CA GLU A 301 -2.39 -11.74 -22.19
C GLU A 301 -0.92 -11.52 -22.52
N LYS A 302 -0.21 -10.70 -21.73
CA LYS A 302 1.20 -10.40 -21.97
C LYS A 302 2.14 -11.20 -21.05
N SER A 303 1.69 -11.64 -19.89
CA SER A 303 2.43 -12.52 -18.99
C SER A 303 2.58 -13.93 -19.59
N ASP A 304 3.63 -14.65 -19.17
CA ASP A 304 3.87 -16.04 -19.55
C ASP A 304 2.76 -17.01 -19.11
N ILE A 305 1.86 -16.58 -18.21
CA ILE A 305 0.62 -17.34 -17.90
C ILE A 305 -0.22 -17.64 -19.15
N ALA A 306 -0.06 -16.86 -20.23
CA ALA A 306 -0.70 -17.10 -21.52
C ALA A 306 -0.46 -18.53 -22.05
N TYR A 307 0.72 -19.12 -21.78
CA TYR A 307 1.02 -20.49 -22.18
C TYR A 307 0.16 -21.51 -21.44
N GLU A 308 -0.06 -21.31 -20.14
CA GLU A 308 -0.97 -22.15 -19.35
C GLU A 308 -2.42 -21.98 -19.80
N THR A 309 -2.82 -20.75 -20.08
CA THR A 309 -4.16 -20.40 -20.56
C THR A 309 -4.52 -21.17 -21.83
N ILE A 310 -3.58 -21.33 -22.75
CA ILE A 310 -3.77 -22.16 -23.95
C ILE A 310 -4.12 -23.61 -23.57
N ASP A 311 -3.41 -24.20 -22.60
CA ASP A 311 -3.64 -25.57 -22.16
C ASP A 311 -4.96 -25.72 -21.38
N ILE A 312 -5.29 -24.74 -20.54
CA ILE A 312 -6.58 -24.67 -19.84
C ILE A 312 -7.72 -24.64 -20.87
N ILE A 313 -7.64 -23.79 -21.89
CA ILE A 313 -8.66 -23.67 -22.94
C ILE A 313 -8.82 -24.98 -23.72
N ARG A 314 -7.71 -25.63 -24.09
CA ARG A 314 -7.72 -26.93 -24.80
C ARG A 314 -8.34 -28.04 -23.95
N LYS A 315 -7.96 -28.15 -22.67
CA LYS A 315 -8.53 -29.15 -21.74
C LYS A 315 -10.04 -28.99 -21.60
N ASN A 316 -10.52 -27.75 -21.72
CA ASN A 316 -11.93 -27.40 -21.66
C ASN A 316 -12.66 -27.41 -23.01
N LYS A 317 -11.97 -27.80 -24.10
CA LYS A 317 -12.52 -27.96 -25.46
C LYS A 317 -13.09 -26.67 -26.05
N TYR A 318 -12.51 -25.53 -25.68
CA TYR A 318 -12.85 -24.21 -26.23
C TYR A 318 -11.80 -23.67 -27.20
N ASP A 319 -10.77 -24.46 -27.54
CA ASP A 319 -9.66 -24.09 -28.43
C ASP A 319 -10.07 -23.70 -29.86
N SER A 320 -11.24 -24.14 -30.30
CA SER A 320 -11.82 -23.69 -31.59
C SER A 320 -12.45 -22.29 -31.52
N GLN A 321 -12.94 -21.89 -30.34
CA GLN A 321 -13.67 -20.64 -30.12
C GLN A 321 -12.80 -19.54 -29.51
N ILE A 322 -11.86 -19.90 -28.63
CA ILE A 322 -11.00 -18.97 -27.92
C ILE A 322 -9.61 -19.02 -28.53
N GLU A 323 -9.07 -17.86 -28.88
CA GLU A 323 -7.74 -17.69 -29.44
C GLU A 323 -6.91 -16.81 -28.52
N VAL A 324 -5.77 -17.33 -28.06
CA VAL A 324 -4.89 -16.64 -27.10
C VAL A 324 -3.78 -15.91 -27.85
N TYR A 325 -3.60 -14.64 -27.51
CA TYR A 325 -2.54 -13.78 -28.02
C TYR A 325 -1.59 -13.46 -26.86
N HIS A 326 -0.42 -14.10 -26.86
CA HIS A 326 0.66 -13.77 -25.93
C HIS A 326 1.36 -12.47 -26.38
N LYS A 327 0.72 -11.32 -26.15
CA LYS A 327 1.17 -9.99 -26.60
C LYS A 327 0.58 -8.87 -25.74
N LEU A 328 1.24 -7.72 -25.74
CA LEU A 328 0.63 -6.45 -25.33
C LEU A 328 -0.55 -6.13 -26.24
N LEU A 329 -1.63 -5.59 -25.68
CA LEU A 329 -2.81 -5.19 -26.46
C LEU A 329 -2.45 -4.21 -27.58
N GLU A 330 -1.52 -3.31 -27.29
CA GLU A 330 -1.01 -2.27 -28.18
C GLU A 330 -0.41 -2.89 -29.45
N ASP A 331 0.23 -4.06 -29.33
CA ASP A 331 0.90 -4.79 -30.40
C ASP A 331 0.03 -5.88 -31.07
N VAL A 332 -1.24 -6.00 -30.67
CA VAL A 332 -2.18 -6.98 -31.22
C VAL A 332 -2.83 -6.48 -32.49
N GLU A 333 -2.81 -7.34 -33.52
CA GLU A 333 -3.65 -7.21 -34.71
C GLU A 333 -4.66 -8.36 -34.70
N LEU A 334 -5.95 -8.02 -34.63
CA LEU A 334 -7.02 -9.00 -34.66
C LEU A 334 -7.39 -9.36 -36.12
N PRO A 335 -7.85 -10.59 -36.38
CA PRO A 335 -8.32 -11.00 -37.71
C PRO A 335 -9.67 -10.36 -38.09
N VAL A 336 -10.19 -9.46 -37.25
CA VAL A 336 -11.45 -8.75 -37.42
C VAL A 336 -11.21 -7.25 -37.21
N GLU A 337 -11.91 -6.42 -37.98
CA GLU A 337 -11.83 -4.96 -37.82
C GLU A 337 -12.44 -4.49 -36.50
N SER A 338 -13.47 -5.18 -36.01
CA SER A 338 -14.14 -4.82 -34.77
C SER A 338 -14.80 -5.99 -34.04
N VAL A 339 -14.95 -5.84 -32.72
CA VAL A 339 -15.60 -6.77 -31.79
C VAL A 339 -16.88 -6.17 -31.24
N ASP A 340 -17.80 -7.04 -30.80
CA ASP A 340 -19.07 -6.61 -30.21
C ASP A 340 -18.95 -6.32 -28.71
N ILE A 341 -18.05 -7.02 -28.02
CA ILE A 341 -17.92 -6.96 -26.57
C ILE A 341 -16.45 -6.94 -26.15
N ILE A 342 -16.13 -6.08 -25.18
CA ILE A 342 -14.89 -6.12 -24.41
C ILE A 342 -15.24 -6.62 -23.02
N ILE A 343 -14.56 -7.67 -22.57
CA ILE A 343 -14.53 -8.08 -21.17
C ILE A 343 -13.12 -7.84 -20.65
N SER A 344 -12.99 -7.37 -19.41
CA SER A 344 -11.68 -7.19 -18.78
C SER A 344 -11.86 -7.07 -17.28
N GLU A 345 -10.93 -7.69 -16.55
CA GLU A 345 -10.75 -7.46 -15.13
C GLU A 345 -9.51 -6.57 -14.97
N TRP A 346 -9.74 -5.28 -14.80
CA TRP A 346 -8.69 -4.25 -14.84
C TRP A 346 -8.55 -3.50 -13.52
N MET A 347 -9.36 -3.83 -12.52
CA MET A 347 -9.52 -3.04 -11.30
C MET A 347 -8.47 -3.43 -10.26
N GLY A 348 -7.55 -2.51 -9.96
CA GLY A 348 -6.59 -2.69 -8.87
C GLY A 348 -7.04 -2.02 -7.57
N TYR A 349 -6.11 -1.93 -6.60
CA TYR A 349 -6.39 -1.33 -5.30
C TYR A 349 -6.83 0.13 -5.42
N PHE A 350 -7.70 0.56 -4.51
CA PHE A 350 -8.35 1.87 -4.58
C PHE A 350 -8.93 2.19 -5.97
N LEU A 351 -9.34 1.15 -6.69
CA LEU A 351 -9.84 1.15 -8.06
C LEU A 351 -8.85 1.57 -9.16
N LEU A 352 -7.92 2.49 -8.90
CA LEU A 352 -7.05 3.11 -9.91
C LEU A 352 -5.57 2.75 -9.78
N PHE A 353 -5.15 2.15 -8.67
CA PHE A 353 -3.78 1.69 -8.49
C PHE A 353 -3.52 0.46 -9.37
N GLU A 354 -2.33 0.38 -10.00
CA GLU A 354 -1.91 -0.75 -10.86
C GLU A 354 -2.93 -1.14 -11.95
N THR A 355 -3.71 -0.19 -12.44
CA THR A 355 -4.82 -0.51 -13.34
C THR A 355 -4.43 -0.68 -14.79
N MET A 356 -5.12 -1.61 -15.44
CA MET A 356 -5.11 -1.80 -16.88
C MET A 356 -6.17 -0.93 -17.61
N ILE A 357 -6.70 0.11 -16.95
CA ILE A 357 -7.80 0.94 -17.49
C ILE A 357 -7.42 1.58 -18.82
N ASP A 358 -6.17 2.00 -18.98
CA ASP A 358 -5.68 2.64 -20.22
C ASP A 358 -5.71 1.66 -21.40
N SER A 359 -5.26 0.42 -21.21
CA SER A 359 -5.37 -0.62 -22.25
C SER A 359 -6.83 -0.98 -22.53
N VAL A 360 -7.72 -1.01 -21.52
CA VAL A 360 -9.16 -1.20 -21.78
C VAL A 360 -9.76 -0.06 -22.61
N ILE A 361 -9.34 1.19 -22.36
CA ILE A 361 -9.73 2.36 -23.16
C ILE A 361 -9.17 2.26 -24.58
N ASP A 362 -7.92 1.83 -24.75
CA ASP A 362 -7.31 1.60 -26.06
C ASP A 362 -8.05 0.53 -26.86
N ALA A 363 -8.34 -0.62 -26.23
CA ALA A 363 -9.13 -1.71 -26.82
C ALA A 363 -10.50 -1.19 -27.30
N ARG A 364 -11.16 -0.37 -26.48
CA ARG A 364 -12.45 0.24 -26.82
C ARG A 364 -12.33 1.14 -28.04
N ASN A 365 -11.32 1.99 -28.09
CA ASN A 365 -11.16 2.97 -29.17
C ASN A 365 -10.77 2.29 -30.50
N ARG A 366 -9.99 1.22 -30.45
CA ARG A 366 -9.47 0.52 -31.64
C ARG A 366 -10.42 -0.55 -32.16
N PHE A 367 -10.99 -1.36 -31.26
CA PHE A 367 -11.64 -2.60 -31.66
C PHE A 367 -13.15 -2.61 -31.39
N LEU A 368 -13.71 -1.76 -30.54
CA LEU A 368 -15.14 -1.85 -30.22
C LEU A 368 -16.02 -1.22 -31.30
N LYS A 369 -17.08 -1.92 -31.70
CA LYS A 369 -18.14 -1.36 -32.55
C LYS A 369 -18.83 -0.16 -31.87
N PRO A 370 -19.41 0.78 -32.64
CA PRO A 370 -20.16 1.91 -32.05
C PRO A 370 -21.32 1.51 -31.13
N ASP A 371 -21.92 0.33 -31.35
CA ASP A 371 -22.99 -0.26 -30.52
C ASP A 371 -22.50 -1.39 -29.60
N GLY A 372 -21.19 -1.54 -29.47
CA GLY A 372 -20.55 -2.55 -28.64
C GLY A 372 -20.63 -2.26 -27.15
N VAL A 373 -20.31 -3.27 -26.33
CA VAL A 373 -20.42 -3.20 -24.87
C VAL A 373 -19.07 -3.48 -24.22
N VAL A 374 -18.73 -2.71 -23.19
CA VAL A 374 -17.60 -2.99 -22.29
C VAL A 374 -18.14 -3.58 -20.99
N CYS A 375 -17.50 -4.61 -20.44
CA CYS A 375 -17.91 -5.28 -19.23
C CYS A 375 -16.71 -5.40 -18.27
N PRO A 376 -16.72 -4.72 -17.10
CA PRO A 376 -17.72 -3.77 -16.63
C PRO A 376 -17.71 -2.43 -17.40
N ASN A 377 -18.86 -1.74 -17.47
CA ASN A 377 -19.00 -0.40 -18.07
C ASN A 377 -19.17 0.73 -17.04
N ARG A 378 -19.30 0.41 -15.75
CA ARG A 378 -19.55 1.38 -14.69
C ARG A 378 -18.91 0.93 -13.39
N PHE A 379 -18.32 1.89 -12.71
CA PHE A 379 -17.73 1.74 -11.38
C PHE A 379 -18.07 2.96 -10.53
N THR A 380 -17.92 2.85 -9.22
CA THR A 380 -18.14 3.96 -8.30
C THR A 380 -17.16 3.82 -7.14
N LEU A 381 -16.38 4.87 -6.91
CA LEU A 381 -15.51 4.98 -5.76
C LEU A 381 -16.27 5.66 -4.63
N SER A 382 -16.28 5.06 -3.46
CA SER A 382 -16.97 5.55 -2.27
C SER A 382 -15.98 5.72 -1.13
N LEU A 383 -16.12 6.79 -0.36
CA LEU A 383 -15.30 7.07 0.82
C LEU A 383 -16.20 7.11 2.06
N CYS A 384 -15.77 6.48 3.16
CA CYS A 384 -16.43 6.59 4.46
C CYS A 384 -15.41 6.73 5.59
N GLY A 385 -15.77 7.45 6.65
CA GLY A 385 -14.97 7.48 7.87
C GLY A 385 -15.21 6.22 8.68
N ALA A 386 -14.14 5.53 9.08
CA ALA A 386 -14.18 4.35 9.92
C ALA A 386 -13.37 4.58 11.20
N TYR A 387 -13.81 3.98 12.31
CA TYR A 387 -13.07 3.93 13.57
C TYR A 387 -13.01 2.48 14.05
N ALA A 388 -11.80 1.99 14.34
CA ALA A 388 -11.58 0.68 14.94
C ALA A 388 -10.61 0.80 16.11
N GLU A 389 -11.02 0.29 17.29
CA GLU A 389 -10.33 0.51 18.56
C GLU A 389 -8.94 -0.14 18.63
N GLY A 390 -8.68 -1.18 17.81
CA GLY A 390 -7.39 -1.84 17.65
C GLY A 390 -6.51 -1.34 16.50
N MET A 391 -6.99 -0.43 15.65
CA MET A 391 -6.19 0.11 14.54
C MET A 391 -5.38 1.36 14.95
N ARG A 392 -5.42 1.82 16.20
CA ARG A 392 -4.67 3.04 16.62
C ARG A 392 -3.16 2.96 16.38
N GLN A 393 -2.56 1.77 16.34
CA GLN A 393 -1.14 1.56 16.02
C GLN A 393 -0.85 1.39 14.52
N LEU A 394 -1.88 1.15 13.68
CA LEU A 394 -1.79 0.96 12.22
C LEU A 394 -2.41 2.15 11.43
N CYS A 395 -3.18 3.00 12.10
CA CYS A 395 -3.98 4.05 11.46
C CYS A 395 -3.18 5.27 10.97
N PHE A 396 -1.87 5.33 11.21
CA PHE A 396 -1.04 6.39 10.64
C PHE A 396 -0.62 6.11 9.19
N SER A 397 -0.80 4.88 8.67
CA SER A 397 -0.44 4.56 7.29
C SER A 397 -1.57 3.95 6.43
N THR A 398 -2.73 3.58 6.97
CA THR A 398 -3.73 2.85 6.16
C THR A 398 -5.17 3.37 6.30
N LEU A 399 -5.67 3.98 5.23
CA LEU A 399 -7.08 4.32 5.04
C LEU A 399 -7.87 3.04 4.69
N PHE A 400 -8.41 2.36 5.70
CA PHE A 400 -9.30 1.22 5.45
C PHE A 400 -10.65 1.69 4.92
N MET A 401 -10.88 1.46 3.62
CA MET A 401 -12.14 1.73 2.94
C MET A 401 -12.83 0.43 2.56
N HIS A 402 -14.10 0.34 2.93
CA HIS A 402 -14.96 -0.74 2.50
C HIS A 402 -15.20 -0.62 0.98
N THR A 403 -14.69 -1.58 0.22
CA THR A 403 -14.89 -1.67 -1.23
C THR A 403 -16.35 -1.93 -1.59
N ALA A 404 -16.71 -1.39 -2.74
CA ALA A 404 -18.05 -1.10 -3.22
C ALA A 404 -19.01 -2.31 -3.31
N HIS A 405 -20.31 -2.01 -3.26
CA HIS A 405 -21.34 -2.89 -3.80
C HIS A 405 -21.08 -3.12 -5.30
N HIS A 406 -20.60 -4.31 -5.64
CA HIS A 406 -20.41 -4.74 -7.02
C HIS A 406 -21.79 -4.94 -7.65
N SER A 407 -22.23 -3.98 -8.45
CA SER A 407 -23.36 -4.15 -9.36
C SER A 407 -22.85 -3.96 -10.79
N LEU A 408 -22.41 -5.06 -11.41
CA LEU A 408 -22.14 -5.15 -12.83
C LEU A 408 -23.48 -4.97 -13.57
N ASN A 409 -23.79 -3.74 -13.98
CA ASN A 409 -25.02 -3.42 -14.68
C ASN A 409 -24.76 -3.36 -16.20
N VAL A 410 -25.08 -4.45 -16.90
CA VAL A 410 -24.90 -4.59 -18.36
C VAL A 410 -25.97 -3.82 -19.17
N SER A 411 -26.58 -2.76 -18.60
CA SER A 411 -27.56 -1.97 -19.36
C SER A 411 -26.86 -1.03 -20.34
N ARG A 412 -27.37 -1.03 -21.58
CA ARG A 412 -26.97 -0.09 -22.63
C ARG A 412 -27.20 1.34 -22.14
N GLY A 413 -26.12 2.10 -21.92
CA GLY A 413 -26.22 3.53 -21.68
C GLY A 413 -26.79 4.21 -22.93
N HIS A 414 -27.90 4.92 -22.76
CA HIS A 414 -28.44 5.84 -23.76
C HIS A 414 -27.74 7.19 -23.68
#